data_AF-A0A653EF11-F1
#
_entry.id   AF-A0A653EF11-F1
#
_cell.length_a   1.000
_cell.length_b   1.000
_cell.length_c   1.000
_cell.angle_alpha   90.00
_cell.angle_beta   90.00
_cell.angle_gamma   90.00
#
_symmetry.space_group_name_H-M   'P 1'
#
loop_
_entity.id
_entity.type
_entity.pdbx_description
1 polymer ?
#
loop_
_entity_poly.entity_id
_entity_poly.type
_entity_poly.pdbx_seq_one_letter_code
_entity_poly.pdbx_strand_id
1 'polypeptide(L)'
;MFALPVSRRPDPKTVTALGGGYLASGVGAKDRMPTPYLPSGLKLDPMEGTGEVQTPLHGDAARRLKVGDKVYFRHTKAGELCERFDRLHLVRGAQIVDTVPTYRGEGRTFL
;
A
#
# COMPACT_ATOMS: atom_id res chain seq x y z
N MET A 1 1.35 2.64 7.82
CA MET A 1 1.58 1.64 6.74
C MET A 1 0.25 1.02 6.37
N PHE A 2 0.13 0.43 5.18
CA PHE A 2 -1.06 -0.32 4.76
C PHE A 2 -0.64 -1.59 4.02
N ALA A 3 -1.54 -2.58 3.93
CA ALA A 3 -1.25 -3.87 3.32
C ALA A 3 -2.24 -4.16 2.19
N LEU A 4 -1.72 -4.57 1.05
CA LEU A 4 -2.52 -4.95 -0.12
C LEU A 4 -2.26 -6.42 -0.45
N PRO A 5 -3.31 -7.19 -0.80
CA PRO A 5 -3.11 -8.54 -1.28
C PRO A 5 -2.51 -8.53 -2.70
N VAL A 6 -1.67 -9.52 -2.99
CA VAL A 6 -1.29 -9.86 -4.36
C VAL A 6 -2.54 -10.39 -5.07
N SER A 7 -2.95 -9.72 -6.15
CA SER A 7 -4.09 -10.12 -6.98
C SER A 7 -3.68 -10.97 -8.18
N ARG A 8 -2.44 -10.80 -8.66
CA ARG A 8 -1.93 -11.51 -9.84
C ARG A 8 -0.41 -11.73 -9.76
N ARG A 9 0.06 -12.78 -10.43
CA ARG A 9 1.48 -13.06 -10.65
C ARG A 9 1.73 -13.41 -12.13
N PRO A 10 2.07 -12.42 -12.97
CA PRO A 10 2.26 -12.65 -14.40
C PRO A 10 3.54 -13.45 -14.73
N ASP A 11 4.58 -13.34 -13.92
CA ASP A 11 5.86 -14.03 -14.14
C ASP A 11 6.61 -14.27 -12.81
N PRO A 12 7.75 -15.00 -12.80
CA PRO A 12 8.46 -15.29 -11.57
C PRO A 12 9.01 -14.08 -10.79
N LYS A 13 9.26 -12.94 -11.44
CA LYS A 13 9.85 -11.73 -10.86
C LYS A 13 8.86 -10.56 -10.69
N THR A 14 7.59 -10.76 -11.04
CA THR A 14 6.56 -9.72 -10.97
C THR A 14 5.31 -10.21 -10.24
N VAL A 15 4.77 -9.39 -9.36
CA VAL A 15 3.44 -9.54 -8.75
C VAL A 15 2.68 -8.24 -8.85
N THR A 16 1.36 -8.32 -8.89
CA THR A 16 0.46 -7.16 -8.90
C THR A 16 -0.29 -7.12 -7.58
N ALA A 17 -0.17 -6.03 -6.84
CA ALA A 17 -0.99 -5.76 -5.66
C ALA A 17 -2.32 -5.11 -6.06
N LEU A 18 -3.38 -5.37 -5.29
CA LEU A 18 -4.70 -4.79 -5.51
C LEU A 18 -4.75 -3.32 -5.03
N GLY A 19 -4.87 -2.38 -5.95
CA GLY A 19 -4.93 -0.94 -5.68
C GLY A 19 -3.61 -0.36 -5.18
N GLY A 20 -3.68 0.65 -4.29
CA GLY A 20 -2.51 1.28 -3.65
C GLY A 20 -2.16 2.68 -4.12
N GLY A 21 -2.91 3.24 -5.07
CA GLY A 21 -2.80 4.61 -5.57
C GLY A 21 -3.16 5.71 -4.56
N TYR A 22 -2.69 5.60 -3.32
CA TYR A 22 -2.88 6.60 -2.26
C TYR A 22 -1.77 7.66 -2.31
N LEU A 23 -1.68 8.38 -3.43
CA LEU A 23 -0.63 9.36 -3.69
C LEU A 23 -0.78 10.58 -2.77
N ALA A 24 0.36 11.14 -2.34
CA ALA A 24 0.35 12.45 -1.71
C ALA A 24 -0.08 13.53 -2.71
N SER A 25 -0.67 14.62 -2.18
CA SER A 25 -1.10 15.77 -2.98
C SER A 25 0.05 16.44 -3.75
N GLY A 26 -0.29 17.06 -4.88
CA GLY A 26 0.65 17.76 -5.76
C GLY A 26 0.80 17.05 -7.10
N VAL A 27 1.82 17.44 -7.87
CA VAL A 27 2.13 16.80 -9.14
C VAL A 27 2.51 15.33 -8.90
N GLY A 28 1.98 14.42 -9.70
CA GLY A 28 2.25 12.99 -9.63
C GLY A 28 3.72 12.69 -9.89
N ALA A 29 4.53 12.66 -8.83
CA ALA A 29 5.96 12.41 -8.87
C ALA A 29 6.33 11.24 -7.95
N LYS A 30 7.52 10.65 -8.17
CA LYS A 30 7.98 9.45 -7.45
C LYS A 30 8.05 9.65 -5.94
N ASP A 31 8.35 10.86 -5.48
CA ASP A 31 8.37 11.24 -4.05
C ASP A 31 6.96 11.30 -3.42
N ARG A 32 5.89 11.23 -4.22
CA ARG A 32 4.49 11.26 -3.77
C ARG A 32 3.85 9.87 -3.70
N MET A 33 4.49 8.86 -4.26
CA MET A 33 3.94 7.50 -4.31
C MET A 33 4.21 6.74 -3.01
N PRO A 34 3.24 5.94 -2.52
CA PRO A 34 3.51 4.93 -1.52
C PRO A 34 4.61 3.96 -1.98
N THR A 35 5.54 3.63 -1.09
CA THR A 35 6.67 2.75 -1.42
C THR A 35 6.47 1.36 -0.84
N PRO A 36 6.73 0.28 -1.60
CA PRO A 36 6.73 -1.07 -1.05
C PRO A 36 7.80 -1.19 0.05
N TYR A 37 7.47 -1.89 1.13
CA TYR A 37 8.33 -2.01 2.30
C TYR A 37 8.55 -3.47 2.70
N LEU A 38 7.47 -4.25 2.85
CA LEU A 38 7.57 -5.69 3.14
C LEU A 38 6.74 -6.50 2.15
N PRO A 39 7.24 -7.65 1.65
CA PRO A 39 8.62 -8.09 1.79
C PRO A 39 9.64 -7.12 1.18
N SER A 40 10.84 -7.04 1.77
CA SER A 40 11.93 -6.23 1.24
C SER A 40 12.40 -6.75 -0.12
N GLY A 41 12.88 -5.84 -0.97
CA GLY A 41 13.38 -6.15 -2.31
C GLY A 41 12.36 -6.01 -3.44
N LEU A 42 11.12 -5.61 -3.12
CA LEU A 42 10.14 -5.20 -4.13
C LEU A 42 10.36 -3.74 -4.54
N LYS A 43 10.12 -3.44 -5.83
CA LYS A 43 10.17 -2.09 -6.42
C LYS A 43 8.93 -1.88 -7.28
N LEU A 44 8.45 -0.63 -7.32
CA LEU A 44 7.39 -0.24 -8.24
C LEU A 44 7.87 -0.41 -9.69
N ASP A 45 6.95 -0.75 -10.57
CA ASP A 45 7.16 -0.56 -12.01
C ASP A 45 7.43 0.95 -12.28
N PRO A 46 8.50 1.30 -13.01
CA PRO A 46 8.89 2.69 -13.21
C PRO A 46 7.95 3.47 -14.15
N MET A 47 7.14 2.77 -14.94
CA MET A 47 6.18 3.34 -15.89
C MET A 47 4.78 3.44 -15.28
N GLU A 48 4.36 2.44 -14.51
CA GLU A 48 3.01 2.40 -13.93
C GLU A 48 2.93 3.03 -12.53
N GLY A 49 3.92 2.81 -11.66
CA GLY A 49 3.88 3.25 -10.27
C GLY A 49 2.76 2.58 -9.45
N THR A 50 2.22 3.31 -8.48
CA THR A 50 1.05 2.86 -7.70
C THR A 50 -0.26 3.29 -8.37
N GLY A 51 -1.13 2.34 -8.71
CA GLY A 51 -2.42 2.62 -9.35
C GLY A 51 -3.62 2.45 -8.42
N GLU A 52 -4.73 3.09 -8.75
CA GLU A 52 -5.99 2.98 -7.99
C GLU A 52 -6.55 1.56 -8.00
N VAL A 53 -6.43 0.86 -9.13
CA VAL A 53 -6.93 -0.50 -9.32
C VAL A 53 -5.85 -1.54 -9.07
N GLN A 54 -4.61 -1.25 -9.46
CA GLN A 54 -3.51 -2.21 -9.40
C GLN A 54 -2.17 -1.52 -9.25
N THR A 55 -1.23 -2.21 -8.60
CA THR A 55 0.16 -1.76 -8.46
C THR A 55 1.10 -2.92 -8.81
N PRO A 56 1.72 -2.92 -9.99
CA PRO A 56 2.76 -3.89 -10.36
C PRO A 56 4.04 -3.67 -9.55
N LEU A 57 4.64 -4.77 -9.14
CA LEU A 57 5.84 -4.81 -8.31
C LEU A 57 6.83 -5.83 -8.86
N HIS A 58 8.09 -5.41 -8.97
CA HIS A 58 9.19 -6.26 -9.43
C HIS A 58 10.20 -6.55 -8.33
N GLY A 59 10.86 -7.69 -8.42
CA GLY A 59 12.03 -8.01 -7.60
C GLY A 59 12.12 -9.49 -7.27
N ASP A 60 13.27 -9.93 -6.76
CA ASP A 60 13.44 -11.35 -6.39
C ASP A 60 12.49 -11.79 -5.27
N ALA A 61 12.00 -10.84 -4.46
CA ALA A 61 10.98 -11.10 -3.47
C ALA A 61 9.62 -11.52 -4.06
N ALA A 62 9.33 -11.16 -5.31
CA ALA A 62 8.12 -11.61 -6.01
C ALA A 62 8.11 -13.13 -6.19
N ARG A 63 9.27 -13.78 -6.29
CA ARG A 63 9.39 -15.24 -6.53
C ARG A 63 8.70 -16.09 -5.47
N ARG A 64 8.72 -15.61 -4.22
CA ARG A 64 8.14 -16.30 -3.05
C ARG A 64 6.69 -15.92 -2.78
N LEU A 65 6.17 -14.88 -3.43
CA LEU A 65 4.81 -14.41 -3.22
C LEU A 65 3.81 -15.20 -4.08
N LYS A 66 2.63 -15.43 -3.51
CA LYS A 66 1.46 -16.05 -4.11
C LYS A 66 0.29 -15.07 -4.11
N VAL A 67 -0.72 -15.34 -4.95
CA VAL A 67 -1.99 -14.61 -4.89
C VAL A 67 -2.57 -14.75 -3.47
N GLY A 68 -3.01 -13.63 -2.90
CA GLY A 68 -3.50 -13.51 -1.52
C GLY A 68 -2.43 -13.10 -0.49
N ASP A 69 -1.13 -13.28 -0.79
CA ASP A 69 -0.08 -12.80 0.11
C ASP A 69 -0.09 -11.27 0.22
N LYS A 70 0.34 -10.75 1.37
CA LYS A 70 0.30 -9.30 1.63
C LYS A 70 1.62 -8.62 1.24
N VAL A 71 1.50 -7.51 0.54
CA VAL A 71 2.58 -6.52 0.40
C VAL A 71 2.22 -5.31 1.25
N TYR A 72 3.15 -4.90 2.11
CA TYR A 72 3.03 -3.74 2.97
C TYR A 72 3.72 -2.54 2.34
N PHE A 73 3.03 -1.42 2.35
CA PHE A 73 3.49 -0.14 1.82
C PHE A 73 3.65 0.88 2.95
N ARG A 74 4.64 1.77 2.77
CA ARG A 74 4.72 3.04 3.49
C ARG A 74 3.94 4.07 2.69
N HIS A 75 2.98 4.74 3.34
CA HIS A 75 2.27 5.87 2.73
C HIS A 75 3.17 7.10 2.76
N THR A 76 2.95 8.01 1.82
CA THR A 76 3.63 9.31 1.80
C THR A 76 2.86 10.36 2.59
N LYS A 77 1.52 10.27 2.60
CA LYS A 77 0.63 11.21 3.29
C LYS A 77 -0.38 10.44 4.15
N ALA A 78 -0.39 10.71 5.45
CA ALA A 78 -1.27 10.00 6.40
C ALA A 78 -2.76 10.25 6.11
N GLY A 79 -3.10 11.48 5.70
CA GLY A 79 -4.47 11.86 5.36
C GLY A 79 -5.08 10.98 4.27
N GLU A 80 -4.32 10.52 3.28
CA GLU A 80 -4.84 9.58 2.28
C GLU A 80 -5.32 8.28 2.92
N LEU A 81 -4.59 7.73 3.89
CA LEU A 81 -5.08 6.51 4.56
C LEU A 81 -6.36 6.77 5.35
N CYS A 82 -6.44 7.90 6.05
CA CYS A 82 -7.61 8.27 6.84
C CYS A 82 -8.87 8.50 5.99
N GLU A 83 -8.71 8.79 4.69
CA GLU A 83 -9.79 8.95 3.73
C GLU A 83 -10.23 7.62 3.08
N ARG A 84 -9.41 6.55 3.10
CA ARG A 84 -9.73 5.28 2.41
C ARG A 84 -9.98 4.09 3.35
N PHE A 85 -9.38 4.09 4.52
CA PHE A 85 -9.57 3.06 5.55
C PHE A 85 -10.44 3.61 6.66
N ASP A 86 -11.24 2.77 7.30
CA ASP A 86 -12.11 3.14 8.42
C ASP A 86 -11.38 3.15 9.77
N ARG A 87 -10.28 2.39 9.89
CA ARG A 87 -9.58 2.18 11.16
C ARG A 87 -8.06 2.22 10.96
N LEU A 88 -7.36 2.70 12.00
CA LEU A 88 -5.91 2.56 12.15
C LEU A 88 -5.62 1.66 13.35
N HIS A 89 -4.76 0.67 13.13
CA HIS A 89 -4.22 -0.15 14.22
C HIS A 89 -2.94 0.48 14.77
N LEU A 90 -2.91 0.74 16.08
CA LEU A 90 -1.70 1.20 16.76
C LEU A 90 -0.88 0.00 17.18
N VAL A 91 0.39 -0.03 16.79
CA VAL A 91 1.27 -1.20 16.99
C VAL A 91 2.49 -0.82 17.80
N ARG A 92 2.81 -1.64 18.82
CA ARG A 92 4.06 -1.58 19.60
C ARG A 92 4.75 -2.94 19.50
N GLY A 93 5.90 -2.97 18.83
CA GLY A 93 6.58 -4.24 18.53
C GLY A 93 5.69 -5.14 17.68
N ALA A 94 5.34 -6.33 18.21
CA ALA A 94 4.46 -7.29 17.55
C ALA A 94 3.00 -7.23 18.03
N GLN A 95 2.65 -6.29 18.91
CA GLN A 95 1.32 -6.21 19.52
C GLN A 95 0.53 -5.03 18.97
N ILE A 96 -0.74 -5.28 18.62
CA ILE A 96 -1.73 -4.21 18.43
C ILE A 96 -2.14 -3.74 19.82
N VAL A 97 -1.82 -2.49 20.14
CA VAL A 97 -2.11 -1.90 21.45
C VAL A 97 -3.43 -1.15 21.47
N ASP A 98 -3.93 -0.72 20.32
CA ASP A 98 -5.23 -0.06 20.18
C ASP A 98 -5.70 -0.08 18.72
N THR A 99 -6.97 0.28 18.48
CA THR A 99 -7.50 0.54 17.15
C THR A 99 -8.46 1.73 17.17
N VAL A 100 -8.07 2.79 16.47
CA VAL A 100 -8.78 4.07 16.44
C VAL A 100 -9.49 4.27 15.10
N PRO A 101 -10.66 4.95 15.06
CA PRO A 101 -11.31 5.26 13.79
C PRO A 101 -10.53 6.35 13.02
N THR A 102 -10.69 6.35 11.71
CA THR A 102 -10.29 7.46 10.84
C THR A 102 -11.46 8.40 10.59
N TYR A 103 -11.25 9.51 9.87
CA TYR A 103 -12.33 10.37 9.37
C TYR A 103 -13.42 9.57 8.65
N ARG A 104 -13.03 8.64 7.77
CA ARG A 104 -13.96 7.73 7.09
C ARG A 104 -14.69 6.82 8.07
N GLY A 105 -14.00 6.27 9.06
CA GLY A 105 -14.58 5.42 10.10
C GLY A 105 -15.58 6.16 10.99
N GLU A 106 -15.41 7.47 11.15
CA GLU A 106 -16.34 8.35 11.84
C GLU A 106 -17.47 8.88 10.95
N GLY A 107 -17.51 8.50 9.66
CA GLY A 107 -18.50 9.00 8.70
C GLY A 107 -18.33 10.50 8.40
N ARG A 108 -17.11 11.03 8.52
CA ARG A 108 -16.77 12.44 8.26
C ARG A 108 -16.11 12.59 6.89
N THR A 109 -16.29 13.78 6.31
CA THR A 109 -15.63 14.21 5.07
C THR A 109 -15.03 15.59 5.30
N PHE A 110 -13.74 15.75 4.99
CA PHE A 110 -12.98 16.99 5.16
C PHE A 110 -12.40 17.48 3.81
N LEU A 111 -11.76 18.65 3.79
CA LEU A 111 -11.23 19.32 2.58
C LEU A 111 -9.77 18.94 2.30
#